data_AF-M0ZII1-F1
#
_entry.id   AF-M0ZII1-F1
#
_cell.length_a   1.000
_cell.length_b   1.000
_cell.length_c   1.000
_cell.angle_alpha   90.00
_cell.angle_beta   90.00
_cell.angle_gamma   90.00
#
_symmetry.space_group_name_H-M   'P 1'
#
loop_
_entity.id
_entity.type
_entity.pdbx_description
1 polymer ?
#
loop_
_entity_poly.entity_id
_entity_poly.type
_entity_poly.pdbx_seq_one_letter_code
_entity_poly.pdbx_strand_id
1 'polypeptide(L)'
;MQALLKLVTDCSVVALSPSRKDTINESPLKIALFSLAKMCAHPPCRQFLRTSELFPVIRQLQQSPESTIANYASVIVKKVTEVN
;
A
#
# COMPACT_ATOMS: atom_id res chain seq x y z
N MET A 1 1.68 -13.37 -0.30
CA MET A 1 2.11 -12.01 -0.71
C MET A 1 1.46 -11.58 -2.02
N GLN A 2 1.59 -12.36 -3.10
CA GLN A 2 1.08 -11.99 -4.44
C GLN A 2 -0.41 -11.57 -4.45
N ALA A 3 -1.28 -12.29 -3.72
CA ALA A 3 -2.70 -11.91 -3.61
C ALA A 3 -2.94 -10.55 -2.93
N LEU A 4 -2.16 -10.22 -1.88
CA LEU A 4 -2.25 -8.93 -1.18
C LEU A 4 -1.79 -7.79 -2.09
N LEU A 5 -0.72 -8.02 -2.85
CA LEU A 5 -0.20 -7.04 -3.81
C LEU A 5 -1.21 -6.75 -4.91
N LYS A 6 -1.83 -7.80 -5.47
CA LYS A 6 -2.88 -7.65 -6.46
C LYS A 6 -4.06 -6.84 -5.92
N LEU A 7 -4.50 -7.11 -4.69
CA LEU A 7 -5.56 -6.36 -4.05
C LEU A 7 -5.21 -4.88 -3.84
N VAL A 8 -3.96 -4.57 -3.43
CA VAL A 8 -3.50 -3.18 -3.34
C VAL A 8 -3.55 -2.53 -4.71
N THR A 9 -3.05 -3.17 -5.78
CA THR A 9 -3.12 -2.61 -7.13
C THR A 9 -4.55 -2.33 -7.57
N ASP A 10 -5.44 -3.33 -7.46
CA ASP A 10 -6.83 -3.23 -7.91
C ASP A 10 -7.59 -2.12 -7.15
N CYS A 11 -7.40 -2.02 -5.82
CA CYS A 11 -8.06 -1.00 -5.02
C CYS A 11 -7.39 0.39 -5.12
N SER A 12 -6.09 0.47 -5.41
CA SER A 12 -5.39 1.75 -5.54
C SER A 12 -5.81 2.51 -6.79
N VAL A 13 -6.07 1.82 -7.90
CA VAL A 13 -6.61 2.44 -9.12
C VAL A 13 -7.93 3.15 -8.82
N VAL A 14 -8.77 2.54 -7.97
CA VAL A 14 -10.04 3.13 -7.56
C VAL A 14 -9.83 4.28 -6.57
N ALA A 15 -8.99 4.10 -5.54
CA ALA A 15 -8.73 5.11 -4.52
C ALA A 15 -8.03 6.37 -5.06
N LEU A 16 -7.25 6.24 -6.13
CA LEU A 16 -6.52 7.34 -6.77
C LEU A 16 -7.33 8.00 -7.91
N SER A 17 -8.49 7.46 -8.28
CA SER A 17 -9.36 8.02 -9.31
C SER A 17 -10.26 9.12 -8.73
N PRO A 18 -10.21 10.36 -9.24
CA PRO A 18 -10.95 11.50 -8.68
C PRO A 18 -12.48 11.39 -8.82
N SER A 19 -12.97 10.45 -9.64
CA SER A 19 -14.38 10.36 -10.03
C SER A 19 -15.21 9.33 -9.26
N ARG A 20 -14.60 8.50 -8.39
CA ARG A 20 -15.34 7.49 -7.61
C ARG A 20 -14.91 7.50 -6.15
N LYS A 21 -15.72 8.18 -5.35
CA LYS A 21 -15.70 8.09 -3.88
C LYS A 21 -16.37 6.78 -3.45
N ASP A 22 -15.81 5.65 -3.88
CA ASP A 22 -16.32 4.31 -3.58
C ASP A 22 -15.76 3.83 -2.23
N THR A 23 -16.49 4.14 -1.17
CA THR A 23 -16.22 3.71 0.23
C THR A 23 -16.08 2.20 0.37
N ILE A 24 -16.63 1.43 -0.58
CA ILE A 24 -16.64 -0.05 -0.59
C ILE A 24 -15.23 -0.62 -0.72
N ASN A 25 -14.35 0.04 -1.48
CA ASN A 25 -12.99 -0.45 -1.74
C ASN A 25 -11.97 0.05 -0.70
N GLU A 26 -12.33 0.99 0.16
CA GLU A 26 -11.46 1.49 1.22
C GLU A 26 -11.21 0.43 2.30
N SER A 27 -12.22 -0.38 2.65
CA SER A 27 -12.09 -1.42 3.67
C SER A 27 -11.12 -2.55 3.25
N PRO A 28 -11.23 -3.13 2.03
CA PRO A 28 -10.24 -4.08 1.51
C PRO A 28 -8.82 -3.49 1.38
N LEU A 29 -8.70 -2.25 0.91
CA LEU A 29 -7.41 -1.58 0.75
C LEU A 29 -6.71 -1.36 2.10
N LYS A 30 -7.45 -0.90 3.12
CA LYS A 30 -6.93 -0.73 4.48
C LYS A 30 -6.43 -2.06 5.05
N ILE A 31 -7.19 -3.14 4.89
CA ILE A 31 -6.80 -4.48 5.36
C ILE A 31 -5.53 -4.97 4.63
N ALA A 32 -5.44 -4.75 3.32
CA ALA A 32 -4.27 -5.15 2.55
C ALA A 32 -3.03 -4.33 2.91
N LEU A 33 -3.14 -3.01 3.07
CA LEU A 33 -2.05 -2.15 3.51
C LEU A 33 -1.58 -2.51 4.93
N PHE A 34 -2.52 -2.74 5.85
CA PHE A 34 -2.19 -3.20 7.20
C PHE A 34 -1.42 -4.52 7.18
N SER A 35 -1.90 -5.50 6.40
CA SER A 35 -1.25 -6.80 6.25
C SER A 35 0.14 -6.65 5.62
N LEU A 36 0.26 -5.83 4.57
CA LEU A 36 1.52 -5.57 3.89
C LEU A 36 2.54 -4.88 4.81
N ALA A 37 2.10 -3.93 5.65
CA ALA A 37 2.93 -3.27 6.64
C ALA A 37 3.50 -4.27 7.67
N LYS A 38 2.71 -5.25 8.10
CA LYS A 38 3.19 -6.35 8.96
C LYS A 38 4.21 -7.22 8.22
N MET A 39 3.95 -7.57 6.97
CA MET A 39 4.89 -8.36 6.16
C MET A 39 6.24 -7.64 5.96
N CYS A 40 6.23 -6.30 5.88
CA CYS A 40 7.45 -5.49 5.79
C CYS A 40 8.37 -5.58 7.02
N ALA A 41 7.94 -6.22 8.12
CA ALA A 41 8.85 -6.61 9.20
C ALA A 41 9.91 -7.62 8.72
N HIS A 42 9.59 -8.44 7.72
CA HIS A 42 10.52 -9.42 7.15
C HIS A 42 11.38 -8.79 6.04
N PRO A 43 12.72 -8.85 6.11
CA PRO A 43 13.62 -8.27 5.11
C PRO A 43 13.34 -8.69 3.65
N PRO A 44 13.04 -9.97 3.34
CA PRO A 44 12.73 -10.39 1.98
C PRO A 44 11.51 -9.67 1.40
N CYS A 45 10.53 -9.35 2.24
CA CYS A 45 9.33 -8.63 1.82
C CYS A 45 9.65 -7.18 1.42
N ARG A 46 10.55 -6.53 2.16
CA ARG A 46 11.00 -5.17 1.86
C ARG A 46 11.78 -5.12 0.56
N GLN A 47 12.70 -6.07 0.37
CA GLN A 47 13.51 -6.15 -0.83
C GLN A 47 12.66 -6.42 -2.06
N PHE A 48 11.70 -7.34 -1.97
CA PHE A 48 10.74 -7.61 -3.03
C PHE A 48 9.90 -6.38 -3.38
N LEU A 49 9.38 -5.68 -2.37
CA LEU A 49 8.60 -4.45 -2.59
C LEU A 49 9.42 -3.36 -3.27
N ARG A 50 10.70 -3.20 -2.90
CA ARG A 50 11.59 -2.18 -3.46
C ARG A 50 11.78 -2.33 -4.97
N THR A 51 11.78 -3.57 -5.47
CA THR A 51 11.88 -3.90 -6.90
C THR A 51 10.51 -4.04 -7.59
N SER A 52 9.41 -3.94 -6.85
CA SER A 52 8.07 -4.14 -7.37
C SER A 52 7.49 -2.84 -7.94
N GLU A 53 6.75 -2.94 -9.04
CA GLU A 53 5.99 -1.84 -9.64
C GLU A 53 4.89 -1.29 -8.71
N LEU A 54 4.59 -1.98 -7.60
CA LEU A 54 3.70 -1.49 -6.56
C LEU A 54 4.32 -0.40 -5.67
N PHE A 55 5.65 -0.28 -5.61
CA PHE A 55 6.27 0.70 -4.72
C PHE A 55 5.89 2.15 -5.07
N PRO A 56 5.91 2.59 -6.35
CA PRO A 56 5.36 3.88 -6.76
C PRO A 56 3.89 4.08 -6.37
N VAL A 57 3.07 3.04 -6.49
CA VAL A 57 1.64 3.09 -6.12
C VAL A 57 1.47 3.33 -4.62
N ILE A 58 2.22 2.60 -3.79
CA ILE A 58 2.21 2.77 -2.33
C ILE A 58 2.72 4.17 -1.95
N ARG A 59 3.73 4.70 -2.65
CA ARG A 59 4.18 6.09 -2.46
C ARG A 59 3.08 7.09 -2.75
N GLN A 60 2.30 6.89 -3.81
CA GLN A 60 1.17 7.76 -4.15
C GLN A 60 0.05 7.68 -3.10
N LEU A 61 -0.22 6.50 -2.55
CA LEU A 61 -1.20 6.32 -1.46
C LEU A 61 -0.84 7.11 -0.19
N GLN A 62 0.43 7.50 0.03
CA GLN A 62 0.80 8.39 1.13
C GLN A 62 0.12 9.77 1.04
N GLN A 63 -0.24 10.19 -0.17
CA GLN A 63 -0.92 11.45 -0.43
C GLN A 63 -2.45 11.30 -0.46
N SER A 64 -2.97 10.12 -0.11
CA SER A 64 -4.41 9.88 -0.06
C SER A 64 -5.08 10.84 0.94
N PRO A 65 -6.27 11.39 0.61
CA PRO A 65 -7.04 12.20 1.55
C PRO A 65 -7.58 11.39 2.75
N GLU A 66 -7.53 10.06 2.68
CA GLU A 66 -7.91 9.18 3.78
C GLU A 66 -6.70 8.90 4.68
N SER A 67 -6.80 9.34 5.94
CA SER A 67 -5.68 9.35 6.88
C SER A 67 -5.16 7.95 7.23
N THR A 68 -6.02 6.93 7.27
CA THR A 68 -5.62 5.56 7.59
C THR A 68 -4.77 4.95 6.48
N ILE A 69 -5.19 5.11 5.23
CA ILE A 69 -4.49 4.68 4.02
C ILE A 69 -3.15 5.40 3.93
N ALA A 70 -3.14 6.72 4.07
CA ALA A 70 -1.93 7.52 4.06
C ALA A 70 -0.94 7.08 5.14
N ASN A 71 -1.42 6.81 6.36
CA ASN A 71 -0.60 6.33 7.47
C ASN A 71 0.01 4.95 7.18
N TYR A 72 -0.79 3.96 6.74
CA TYR A 72 -0.26 2.63 6.44
C TYR A 72 0.73 2.65 5.28
N ALA A 73 0.44 3.41 4.22
CA ALA A 73 1.36 3.61 3.11
C ALA A 73 2.68 4.26 3.58
N SER A 74 2.60 5.24 4.49
CA SER A 74 3.78 5.87 5.11
C SER A 74 4.65 4.87 5.85
N VAL A 75 4.04 4.02 6.68
CA VAL A 75 4.75 2.97 7.42
C VAL A 75 5.43 1.98 6.47
N ILE A 76 4.75 1.54 5.41
CA ILE A 76 5.32 0.60 4.44
C ILE A 76 6.53 1.23 3.74
N VAL A 77 6.38 2.45 3.23
CA VAL A 77 7.47 3.14 2.53
C VAL A 77 8.65 3.35 3.46
N LYS A 78 8.42 3.83 4.69
CA LYS A 78 9.48 4.02 5.67
C LYS A 78 10.26 2.71 5.88
N LYS A 79 9.55 1.61 6.14
CA LYS A 79 10.15 0.28 6.29
C LYS A 79 10.94 -0.14 5.06
N VAL A 80 10.39 0.00 3.87
CA VAL A 80 11.07 -0.38 2.61
C VAL A 80 12.31 0.47 2.36
N THR A 81 12.30 1.75 2.75
CA THR A 81 13.44 2.68 2.59
C THR A 81 14.48 2.58 3.69
N GLU A 82 14.16 2.03 4.86
CA GLU A 82 15.14 1.75 5.92
C GLU A 82 16.26 0.88 5.34
N VAL A 83 17.46 1.44 5.31
CA VAL A 83 18.68 0.75 4.88
C VAL A 83 19.07 -0.18 6.02
N ASN A 84 18.91 -1.48 5.78
CA ASN A 84 19.48 -2.53 6.64
C ASN A 84 20.92 -2.77 6.22
#